data_AF-A0A972LJ37-F1
#
_entry.id   AF-A0A972LJ37-F1
#
_cell.length_a   1.000
_cell.length_b   1.000
_cell.length_c   1.000
_cell.angle_alpha   90.00
_cell.angle_beta   90.00
_cell.angle_gamma   90.00
#
_symmetry.space_group_name_H-M   'P 1'
#
loop_
_entity.id
_entity.type
_entity.pdbx_description
1 polymer ?
#
loop_
_entity_poly.entity_id
_entity_poly.type
_entity_poly.pdbx_seq_one_letter_code
_entity_poly.pdbx_strand_id
1 'polypeptide(L)'
;MPPALSMGDDELQAKTKEIAKVLRCAVCQSESVWESNSTLAIQMRDIVRERLLAGESSDEIQAYFVSRYGDYIIFKPRFRGINLLLWGGPFLLLLFGGVILLRNLSKWTKPHPELPEAPSASLDPIDEKQRQRLEQELRKG
;
A
#
# COMPACT_ATOMS: atom_id res chain seq x y z
N MET A 1 22.50 -9.46 30.74
CA MET A 1 22.62 -10.94 30.79
C MET A 1 23.81 -11.33 29.91
N PRO A 2 25.03 -11.55 30.44
CA PRO A 2 26.17 -11.94 29.60
C PRO A 2 26.38 -13.46 29.64
N PRO A 3 26.67 -14.07 28.47
CA PRO A 3 28.07 -14.36 28.19
C PRO A 3 28.41 -14.07 26.73
N ALA A 4 28.73 -12.82 26.44
CA ALA A 4 29.23 -12.44 25.12
C ALA A 4 30.76 -12.61 24.98
N LEU A 5 31.40 -13.24 25.98
CA LEU A 5 32.83 -13.55 26.01
C LEU A 5 33.18 -14.92 25.37
N SER A 6 32.23 -15.65 24.80
CA SER A 6 32.46 -16.97 24.19
C SER A 6 32.02 -17.12 22.74
N MET A 7 31.61 -16.02 22.09
CA MET A 7 31.24 -16.07 20.67
C MET A 7 32.52 -16.23 19.86
N GLY A 8 32.65 -17.32 19.10
CA GLY A 8 33.81 -17.54 18.24
C GLY A 8 33.89 -16.48 17.15
N ASP A 9 35.11 -16.18 16.66
CA ASP A 9 35.33 -15.14 15.65
C ASP A 9 34.47 -15.35 14.39
N ASP A 10 34.30 -16.60 13.97
CA ASP A 10 33.45 -16.98 12.82
C ASP A 10 31.96 -16.70 13.08
N GLU A 11 31.47 -17.00 14.29
CA GLU A 11 30.10 -16.75 14.68
C GLU A 11 29.82 -15.24 14.79
N LEU A 12 30.74 -14.51 15.43
CA LEU A 12 30.67 -13.05 15.55
C LEU A 12 30.66 -12.39 14.18
N GLN A 13 31.49 -12.84 13.25
CA GLN A 13 31.53 -12.33 11.88
C GLN A 13 30.22 -12.62 11.15
N ALA A 14 29.67 -13.83 11.27
CA ALA A 14 28.40 -14.20 10.66
C ALA A 14 27.25 -13.31 11.18
N LYS A 15 27.14 -13.12 12.50
CA LYS A 15 26.14 -12.24 13.12
C LYS A 15 26.30 -10.79 12.72
N THR A 16 27.53 -10.30 12.70
CA THR A 16 27.83 -8.93 12.25
C THR A 16 27.39 -8.72 10.81
N LYS A 17 27.64 -9.71 9.93
CA LYS A 17 27.24 -9.68 8.53
C LYS A 17 25.72 -9.66 8.37
N GLU A 18 24.99 -10.45 9.16
CA GLU A 18 23.51 -10.45 9.17
C GLU A 18 22.97 -9.05 9.48
N ILE A 19 23.47 -8.42 10.55
CA ILE A 19 23.01 -7.09 10.98
C ILE A 19 23.43 -6.02 9.97
N ALA A 20 24.68 -6.03 9.50
CA ALA A 20 25.21 -5.04 8.58
C ALA A 20 24.54 -5.07 7.20
N LYS A 21 23.95 -6.19 6.78
CA LYS A 21 23.15 -6.28 5.55
C LYS A 21 21.79 -5.60 5.67
N VAL A 22 21.20 -5.58 6.86
CA VAL A 22 19.90 -4.95 7.11
C VAL A 22 20.03 -3.43 7.30
N LEU A 23 21.23 -2.99 7.69
CA LEU A 23 21.58 -1.57 7.80
C LEU A 23 22.00 -1.00 6.45
N ARG A 24 21.45 0.17 6.11
CA ARG A 24 21.83 0.99 4.97
C ARG A 24 22.97 1.92 5.35
N CYS A 25 23.90 2.19 4.44
CA CYS A 25 24.89 3.22 4.69
C CYS A 25 24.26 4.62 4.51
N ALA A 26 24.23 5.44 5.56
CA ALA A 26 23.64 6.78 5.52
C ALA A 26 24.33 7.74 4.55
N VAL A 27 25.59 7.50 4.21
CA VAL A 27 26.43 8.38 3.39
C VAL A 27 26.79 7.79 2.02
N CYS A 28 26.35 6.58 1.73
CA CYS A 28 26.73 5.87 0.51
C CYS A 28 25.57 5.82 -0.48
N GLN A 29 25.87 5.70 -1.77
CA GLN A 29 24.85 5.59 -2.80
C GLN A 29 24.18 4.22 -2.77
N SER A 30 23.08 4.11 -2.00
CA SER A 30 22.12 2.98 -2.02
C SER A 30 22.64 1.60 -1.56
N GLU A 31 23.83 1.52 -0.98
CA GLU A 31 24.43 0.26 -0.50
C GLU A 31 24.12 -0.07 0.97
N SER A 32 24.23 -1.35 1.31
CA SER A 32 24.22 -1.80 2.71
C SER A 32 25.54 -1.46 3.43
N VAL A 33 25.50 -1.41 4.76
CA VAL A 33 26.71 -1.25 5.59
C VAL A 33 27.66 -2.42 5.39
N TRP A 34 27.18 -3.62 5.04
CA TRP A 34 28.06 -4.75 4.73
C TRP A 34 28.81 -4.56 3.40
N GLU A 35 28.16 -4.04 2.37
CA GLU A 35 28.76 -3.95 1.02
C GLU A 35 29.62 -2.70 0.84
N SER A 36 29.26 -1.59 1.48
CA SER A 36 29.94 -0.33 1.24
C SER A 36 31.28 -0.21 1.98
N ASN A 37 32.33 0.25 1.31
CA ASN A 37 33.67 0.39 1.91
C ASN A 37 33.96 1.81 2.43
N SER A 38 32.92 2.57 2.78
CA SER A 38 33.10 3.91 3.35
C SER A 38 33.64 3.85 4.78
N THR A 39 34.34 4.90 5.20
CA THR A 39 34.83 5.04 6.59
C THR A 39 33.70 4.95 7.61
N LEU A 40 32.48 5.40 7.26
CA LEU A 40 31.32 5.26 8.12
C LEU A 40 30.86 3.79 8.21
N ALA A 41 30.80 3.08 7.09
CA ALA A 41 30.39 1.68 7.08
C ALA A 41 31.33 0.79 7.91
N ILE A 42 32.65 1.05 7.85
CA ILE A 42 33.65 0.34 8.69
C ILE A 42 33.36 0.59 10.17
N GLN A 43 33.24 1.85 10.58
CA GLN A 43 32.93 2.21 11.98
C GLN A 43 31.60 1.59 12.46
N MET A 44 30.58 1.55 11.61
CA MET A 44 29.31 0.92 11.96
C MET A 44 29.46 -0.59 12.21
N ARG A 45 30.27 -1.30 11.41
CA ARG A 45 30.55 -2.74 11.64
C ARG A 45 31.32 -2.96 12.94
N ASP A 46 32.24 -2.07 13.29
CA ASP A 46 32.98 -2.16 14.54
C ASP A 46 32.05 -1.99 15.75
N ILE A 47 31.16 -0.99 15.70
CA ILE A 47 30.13 -0.80 16.73
C ILE A 47 29.18 -2.01 16.83
N VAL A 48 28.79 -2.62 15.70
CA VAL A 48 27.97 -3.84 15.71
C VAL A 48 28.69 -4.96 16.43
N ARG A 49 29.99 -5.18 16.17
CA ARG A 49 30.78 -6.20 16.87
C ARG A 49 30.88 -5.92 18.36
N GLU A 50 31.18 -4.69 18.75
CA GLU A 50 31.25 -4.29 20.16
C GLU A 50 29.94 -4.57 20.90
N ARG A 51 28.79 -4.26 20.28
CA ARG A 51 27.47 -4.50 20.88
C ARG A 51 27.07 -5.98 20.92
N LEU A 52 27.43 -6.75 19.91
CA LEU A 52 27.29 -8.21 19.94
C LEU A 52 28.13 -8.82 21.07
N LEU A 53 29.36 -8.33 21.25
CA LEU A 53 30.25 -8.69 22.36
C LEU A 53 29.79 -8.13 23.72
N ALA A 54 28.86 -7.17 23.74
CA ALA A 54 28.18 -6.73 24.95
C ALA A 54 26.95 -7.60 25.28
N GLY A 55 26.58 -8.53 24.38
CA GLY A 55 25.41 -9.41 24.54
C GLY A 55 24.09 -8.75 24.15
N GLU A 56 24.13 -7.64 23.41
CA GLU A 56 22.92 -7.02 22.86
C GLU A 56 22.33 -7.87 21.74
N SER A 57 21.01 -7.91 21.68
CA SER A 57 20.27 -8.56 20.60
C SER A 57 20.32 -7.75 19.29
N SER A 58 20.10 -8.41 18.15
CA SER A 58 20.05 -7.74 16.85
C SER A 58 19.03 -6.60 16.79
N ASP A 59 17.92 -6.68 17.54
CA ASP A 59 16.89 -5.64 17.56
C ASP A 59 17.30 -4.41 18.38
N GLU A 60 18.04 -4.61 19.47
CA GLU A 60 18.64 -3.54 20.28
C GLU A 60 19.73 -2.82 19.50
N ILE A 61 20.58 -3.57 18.80
CA ILE A 61 21.62 -3.00 17.93
C ILE A 61 20.99 -2.16 16.81
N GLN A 62 19.95 -2.68 16.14
CA GLN A 62 19.21 -1.90 15.16
C GLN A 62 18.54 -0.66 15.78
N ALA A 63 17.99 -0.78 16.99
CA ALA A 63 17.38 0.35 17.68
C ALA A 63 18.39 1.45 18.03
N TYR A 64 19.62 1.07 18.38
CA TYR A 64 20.72 2.00 18.59
C TYR A 64 21.06 2.79 17.32
N PHE A 65 21.13 2.14 16.16
CA PHE A 65 21.37 2.85 14.90
C PHE A 65 20.19 3.73 14.50
N VAL A 66 18.95 3.28 14.69
CA VAL A 66 17.76 4.08 14.40
C VAL A 66 17.67 5.32 15.28
N SER A 67 18.01 5.23 16.57
CA SER A 67 17.96 6.40 17.47
C SER A 67 18.96 7.50 17.10
N ARG A 68 20.04 7.13 16.40
CA ARG A 68 21.11 8.05 16.00
C ARG A 68 21.04 8.53 14.55
N TYR A 69 20.59 7.66 13.63
CA TYR A 69 20.54 7.93 12.19
C TYR A 69 19.11 7.99 11.61
N GLY A 70 18.08 7.73 12.43
CA GLY A 70 16.68 7.72 12.03
C GLY A 70 16.22 6.38 11.42
N ASP A 71 14.92 6.27 11.14
CA ASP A 71 14.31 5.05 10.61
C ASP A 71 14.80 4.69 9.19
N TYR A 72 15.40 5.63 8.44
CA TYR A 72 15.92 5.40 7.10
C TYR A 72 17.16 4.48 7.07
N ILE A 73 17.83 4.29 8.21
CA ILE A 73 19.03 3.45 8.31
C ILE A 73 18.73 1.97 8.20
N ILE A 74 17.49 1.54 8.42
CA ILE A 74 17.06 0.15 8.30
C ILE A 74 16.21 -0.01 7.04
N PHE A 75 16.42 -1.10 6.28
CA PHE A 75 15.59 -1.39 5.11
C PHE A 75 14.12 -1.70 5.46
N LYS A 76 13.87 -2.15 6.69
CA LYS A 76 12.52 -2.52 7.14
C LYS A 76 11.93 -1.39 8.00
N PRO A 77 10.92 -0.65 7.51
CA PRO A 77 10.30 0.40 8.31
C PRO A 77 9.64 -0.22 9.54
N ARG A 78 9.91 0.36 10.71
CA ARG A 78 9.25 -0.05 11.96
C ARG A 78 7.81 0.48 11.94
N PHE A 79 6.84 -0.41 12.12
CA PHE A 79 5.43 -0.06 12.30
C PHE A 79 5.21 0.57 13.68
N ARG A 80 5.71 1.79 13.90
CA ARG A 80 5.53 2.54 15.14
C ARG A 80 5.10 3.98 14.84
N GLY A 81 4.19 4.49 15.67
CA GLY A 81 3.75 5.89 15.63
C GLY A 81 3.12 6.30 14.29
N ILE A 82 3.63 7.37 13.69
CA ILE A 82 3.09 8.00 12.48
C ILE A 82 3.13 7.09 11.25
N ASN A 83 4.07 6.16 11.17
CA ASN A 83 4.12 5.17 10.09
C ASN A 83 2.80 4.38 10.04
N LEU A 84 2.22 4.00 11.18
CA LEU A 84 0.97 3.25 11.20
C LEU A 84 -0.20 4.07 10.63
N LEU A 85 -0.21 5.39 10.85
CA LEU A 85 -1.21 6.30 10.28
C LEU A 85 -1.02 6.46 8.77
N LEU A 86 0.22 6.60 8.30
CA LEU A 86 0.55 6.64 6.86
C LEU A 86 0.12 5.37 6.13
N TRP A 87 0.31 4.20 6.76
CA TRP A 87 -0.14 2.91 6.21
C TRP A 87 -1.66 2.73 6.35
N GLY A 88 -2.30 3.27 7.39
CA GLY A 88 -3.75 3.21 7.60
C GLY A 88 -4.56 4.18 6.73
N GLY A 89 -3.97 5.31 6.34
CA GLY A 89 -4.60 6.36 5.54
C GLY A 89 -5.27 5.87 4.25
N PRO A 90 -4.58 5.09 3.40
CA PRO A 90 -5.18 4.53 2.19
C PRO A 90 -6.42 3.67 2.45
N PHE A 91 -6.40 2.83 3.50
CA PHE A 91 -7.55 1.99 3.87
C PHE A 91 -8.72 2.82 4.39
N LEU A 92 -8.43 3.85 5.19
CA LEU A 92 -9.43 4.76 5.72
C LEU A 92 -10.12 5.53 4.58
N LEU A 93 -9.35 6.02 3.61
CA LEU A 93 -9.87 6.72 2.42
C LEU A 93 -10.73 5.79 1.55
N LEU A 94 -10.27 4.55 1.32
CA LEU A 94 -11.05 3.54 0.60
C LEU A 94 -12.37 3.22 1.31
N LEU A 95 -12.35 3.05 2.63
CA LEU A 95 -13.54 2.78 3.42
C LEU A 95 -14.53 3.95 3.34
N PHE A 96 -14.02 5.19 3.49
CA PHE A 96 -14.85 6.38 3.42
C PHE A 96 -15.47 6.58 2.03
N GLY A 97 -14.65 6.46 0.98
CA GLY A 97 -15.09 6.55 -0.42
C GLY A 97 -16.08 5.44 -0.79
N GLY A 98 -15.81 4.20 -0.37
CA GLY A 98 -16.68 3.05 -0.58
C GLY A 98 -18.04 3.22 0.09
N VAL A 99 -18.09 3.70 1.34
CA VAL A 99 -19.35 3.97 2.05
C VAL A 99 -20.17 5.05 1.33
N ILE A 100 -19.53 6.13 0.87
CA ILE A 100 -20.21 7.20 0.11
C ILE A 100 -20.74 6.65 -1.22
N LEU A 101 -19.94 5.86 -1.93
CA LEU A 101 -20.31 5.27 -3.21
C LEU A 101 -21.51 4.33 -3.06
N LEU A 102 -21.48 3.40 -2.10
CA LEU A 102 -22.58 2.47 -1.84
C LEU A 102 -23.88 3.20 -1.45
N ARG A 103 -23.77 4.25 -0.62
CA ARG A 103 -24.91 5.10 -0.25
C ARG A 103 -25.52 5.82 -1.45
N ASN A 104 -24.70 6.26 -2.40
CA ASN A 104 -25.18 6.90 -3.61
C ASN A 104 -25.77 5.88 -4.58
N LEU A 105 -25.11 4.75 -4.84
CA LEU A 105 -25.62 3.72 -5.75
C LEU A 105 -26.99 3.18 -5.34
N SER A 106 -27.25 3.01 -4.04
CA SER A 106 -28.57 2.59 -3.53
C SER A 106 -29.70 3.58 -3.84
N LYS A 107 -29.38 4.86 -4.15
CA LYS A 107 -30.37 5.85 -4.59
C LYS A 107 -30.67 5.76 -6.08
N TRP A 108 -29.75 5.20 -6.86
CA TRP A 108 -29.87 5.01 -8.32
C TRP A 108 -30.52 3.67 -8.68
N THR A 109 -30.47 2.69 -7.79
CA THR A 109 -31.22 1.42 -7.92
C THR A 109 -32.64 1.51 -7.38
N LYS A 110 -33.27 2.70 -7.37
CA LYS A 110 -34.73 2.74 -7.33
C LYS A 110 -35.21 1.87 -8.50
N PRO A 111 -36.05 0.84 -8.26
CA PRO A 111 -36.66 0.10 -9.34
C PRO A 111 -37.28 1.13 -10.29
N HIS A 112 -37.02 0.97 -11.58
CA HIS A 112 -37.68 1.76 -12.61
C HIS A 112 -39.18 1.77 -12.26
N PRO A 113 -39.84 2.93 -12.13
CA PRO A 113 -41.29 2.94 -12.01
C PRO A 113 -41.81 2.09 -13.16
N GLU A 114 -42.69 1.14 -12.86
CA GLU A 114 -43.31 0.24 -13.83
C GLU A 114 -43.57 1.02 -15.11
N LEU A 115 -42.88 0.58 -16.17
CA LEU A 115 -43.19 1.05 -17.51
C LEU A 115 -44.70 0.81 -17.67
N PRO A 116 -45.51 1.84 -17.97
CA PRO A 116 -46.93 1.61 -18.21
C PRO A 116 -47.02 0.52 -19.26
N GLU A 117 -47.78 -0.53 -18.93
CA GLU A 117 -48.00 -1.69 -19.81
C GLU A 117 -48.10 -1.19 -21.26
N ALA A 118 -47.24 -1.76 -22.12
CA ALA A 118 -47.23 -1.43 -23.53
C ALA A 118 -48.68 -1.34 -24.02
N PRO A 119 -49.12 -0.20 -24.61
CA PRO A 119 -50.51 0.01 -24.98
C PRO A 119 -50.98 -1.20 -25.79
N SER A 120 -51.80 -2.03 -25.15
CA SER A 120 -52.26 -3.27 -25.71
C SER A 120 -53.21 -2.92 -26.85
N ALA A 121 -52.66 -2.82 -28.06
CA ALA A 121 -53.35 -3.10 -29.31
C ALA A 121 -54.83 -2.64 -29.40
N SER A 122 -55.13 -1.42 -28.98
CA SER A 122 -56.37 -0.74 -29.33
C SER A 122 -56.01 0.38 -30.29
N LEU A 123 -56.27 0.14 -31.58
CA LEU A 123 -56.21 1.13 -32.63
C LEU A 123 -57.09 2.32 -32.24
N ASP A 124 -56.48 3.39 -31.74
CA ASP A 124 -57.16 4.66 -31.59
C ASP A 124 -57.54 5.18 -32.99
N PRO A 125 -58.69 5.88 -33.13
CA PRO A 125 -59.17 6.42 -34.42
C PRO A 125 -58.16 7.31 -35.17
N ILE A 126 -57.10 7.73 -34.49
CA ILE A 126 -56.03 8.58 -35.01
C ILE A 126 -55.03 7.78 -35.87
N ASP A 127 -54.72 6.51 -35.54
CA ASP A 127 -53.77 5.67 -36.30
C ASP A 127 -54.30 5.32 -37.70
N GLU A 128 -55.59 5.00 -37.77
CA GLU A 128 -56.28 4.68 -39.03
C GLU A 128 -56.26 5.86 -40.02
N LYS A 129 -56.46 7.07 -39.50
CA LYS A 129 -56.45 8.30 -40.32
C LYS A 129 -55.05 8.62 -40.84
N GLN A 130 -53.99 8.25 -40.11
CA GLN A 130 -52.61 8.39 -40.56
C GLN A 130 -52.27 7.38 -41.67
N ARG A 131 -52.71 6.13 -41.55
CA ARG A 131 -52.51 5.11 -42.59
C ARG A 131 -53.15 5.52 -43.91
N GLN A 132 -54.38 6.01 -43.86
CA GLN A 132 -55.11 6.47 -45.05
C GLN A 132 -54.42 7.66 -45.75
N ARG A 133 -53.80 8.58 -45.00
CA ARG A 133 -52.99 9.66 -45.60
C ARG A 133 -51.74 9.11 -46.27
N LEU A 134 -51.04 8.17 -45.63
CA LEU A 134 -49.81 7.60 -46.18
C LEU A 134 -50.06 6.85 -47.50
N GLU A 135 -51.13 6.07 -47.59
CA GLU A 135 -51.50 5.35 -48.81
C GLU A 135 -51.88 6.30 -49.96
N GLN A 136 -52.52 7.43 -49.63
CA GLN A 136 -52.84 8.46 -50.63
C GLN A 136 -51.59 9.14 -51.19
N GLU A 137 -50.55 9.31 -50.38
CA GLU A 137 -49.26 9.85 -50.85
C GLU A 137 -48.51 8.82 -51.71
N LEU A 138 -48.46 7.56 -51.27
CA LEU A 138 -47.80 6.49 -52.02
C LEU A 138 -48.44 6.21 -53.38
N ARG A 139 -49.76 6.37 -53.52
CA ARG A 139 -50.46 6.18 -54.80
C ARG A 139 -50.27 7.35 -55.79
N LYS A 140 -49.82 8.51 -55.31
CA LYS A 140 -49.60 9.71 -56.14
C LYS A 140 -48.16 9.85 -56.64
N GLY A 141 -47.22 9.06 -56.11
CA GLY A 141 -45.87 8.89 -56.64
C GLY A 141 -45.81 7.77 -57.68
#